data_AF-A0A7Y5FDP7-F1
#
_entry.id   AF-A0A7Y5FDP7-F1
#
_cell.length_a   1.000
_cell.length_b   1.000
_cell.length_c   1.000
_cell.angle_alpha   90.00
_cell.angle_beta   90.00
_cell.angle_gamma   90.00
#
_symmetry.space_group_name_H-M   'P 1'
#
loop_
_entity.id
_entity.type
_entity.pdbx_description
1 polymer ?
#
loop_
_entity_poly.entity_id
_entity_poly.type
_entity_poly.pdbx_seq_one_letter_code
_entity_poly.pdbx_strand_id
1 'polypeptide(L)'
;MALAWSRYTALVFAIGLAIGEAVINWGHWQWWPLWVVDYGIVVWLLYGFVASRDPRRAHALTTAWAFAFGVFYIALFATLDGIRRGDAAFGKSPVILVLMAIMTILAALGVATGSFAHRKALAPGASSE
;
A
#
# COMPACT_ATOMS: atom_id res chain seq x y z
N MET A 1 4.27 -1.64 -19.70
CA MET A 1 4.65 -0.43 -18.93
C MET A 1 3.89 -0.28 -17.62
N ALA A 2 2.55 -0.25 -17.62
CA ALA A 2 1.75 -0.10 -16.38
C ALA A 2 2.04 -1.14 -15.29
N LEU A 3 2.20 -2.42 -15.64
CA LEU A 3 2.55 -3.47 -14.67
C LEU A 3 3.94 -3.28 -14.06
N ALA A 4 4.92 -2.89 -14.87
CA ALA A 4 6.28 -2.63 -14.39
C ALA A 4 6.32 -1.45 -13.42
N TRP A 5 5.59 -0.37 -13.73
CA TRP A 5 5.42 0.77 -12.83
C TRP A 5 4.80 0.33 -11.50
N SER A 6 3.65 -0.34 -11.54
CA SER A 6 2.96 -0.82 -10.32
C SER A 6 3.86 -1.72 -9.48
N ARG A 7 4.64 -2.59 -10.14
CA ARG A 7 5.57 -3.51 -9.49
C ARG A 7 6.71 -2.78 -8.79
N TYR A 8 7.43 -1.89 -9.48
CA TYR A 8 8.54 -1.17 -8.85
C TYR A 8 8.06 -0.17 -7.79
N THR A 9 6.91 0.48 -8.00
CA THR A 9 6.29 1.32 -6.96
C THR A 9 5.93 0.48 -5.73
N ALA A 10 5.44 -0.76 -5.89
CA ALA A 10 5.13 -1.64 -4.77
C ALA A 10 6.38 -2.00 -3.97
N LEU A 11 7.51 -2.23 -4.65
CA LEU A 11 8.79 -2.50 -3.99
C LEU A 11 9.25 -1.29 -3.16
N VAL A 12 9.24 -0.10 -3.75
CA VAL A 12 9.63 1.14 -3.05
C VAL A 12 8.69 1.42 -1.87
N PHE A 13 7.38 1.24 -2.08
CA PHE A 13 6.37 1.41 -1.03
C PHE A 13 6.58 0.43 0.12
N ALA A 14 6.80 -0.86 -0.18
CA ALA A 14 7.02 -1.89 0.83
C ALA A 14 8.29 -1.63 1.66
N ILE A 15 9.39 -1.24 1.01
CA ILE A 15 10.63 -0.89 1.70
C ILE A 15 10.44 0.36 2.56
N GLY A 16 9.82 1.41 2.01
CA GLY A 16 9.54 2.64 2.73
C GLY A 16 8.64 2.43 3.94
N LEU A 17 7.59 1.60 3.82
CA LEU A 17 6.70 1.23 4.91
C LEU A 17 7.45 0.46 6.00
N ALA A 18 8.24 -0.56 5.64
CA ALA A 18 9.00 -1.35 6.60
C ALA A 18 10.00 -0.49 7.40
N ILE A 19 10.69 0.44 6.73
CA ILE A 19 11.63 1.37 7.37
C ILE A 19 10.88 2.37 8.25
N GLY A 20 9.80 2.98 7.73
CA GLY A 20 9.00 3.94 8.48
C GLY A 20 8.49 3.34 9.78
N GLU A 21 7.96 2.12 9.73
CA GLU A 21 7.43 1.42 10.89
C GLU A 21 8.52 1.02 11.89
N ALA A 22 9.68 0.59 11.38
CA ALA A 22 10.83 0.29 12.24
C ALA A 22 11.33 1.53 12.97
N VAL A 23 11.37 2.70 12.32
CA VAL A 23 11.80 3.98 12.92
C VAL A 23 10.79 4.47 13.94
N ILE A 24 9.48 4.40 13.64
CA ILE A 24 8.43 4.87 14.56
C ILE A 24 8.37 4.02 15.83
N ASN A 25 8.48 2.69 15.70
CA ASN A 25 8.45 1.79 16.85
C ASN A 25 9.81 1.64 17.55
N TRP A 26 10.88 2.28 17.06
CA TRP A 26 12.20 2.18 17.67
C TRP A 26 12.22 2.91 19.03
N GLY A 27 12.18 2.16 20.11
CA GLY A 27 12.23 2.69 21.49
C GLY A 27 10.86 2.99 22.11
N HIS A 28 9.79 3.06 21.30
CA HIS A 28 8.42 3.20 21.77
C HIS A 28 7.54 2.12 21.15
N TRP A 29 7.36 1.01 21.87
CA TRP A 29 6.53 -0.10 21.44
C TRP A 29 5.06 0.31 21.43
N GLN A 30 4.51 0.53 20.23
CA GLN A 30 3.08 0.74 20.06
C GLN A 30 2.31 -0.58 20.21
N TRP A 31 0.99 -0.48 20.33
CA TRP A 31 0.12 -1.65 20.40
C TRP A 31 0.30 -2.52 19.15
N TRP A 32 0.67 -3.79 19.38
CA TRP A 32 1.18 -4.69 18.36
C TRP A 32 0.30 -4.93 17.12
N PRO A 33 -1.03 -4.88 17.19
CA PRO A 33 -1.86 -5.03 15.99
C PRO A 33 -1.69 -3.92 14.96
N LEU A 34 -1.27 -2.71 15.38
CA LEU A 34 -1.07 -1.57 14.48
C LEU A 34 0.16 -1.75 13.59
N TRP A 35 1.29 -2.18 14.15
CA TRP A 35 2.51 -2.33 13.37
C TRP A 35 2.58 -3.69 12.64
N VAL A 36 1.92 -4.72 13.15
CA VAL A 36 1.86 -6.05 12.49
C VAL A 36 1.12 -6.00 11.16
N VAL A 37 0.03 -5.21 11.05
CA VAL A 37 -0.70 -5.10 9.78
C VAL A 37 0.16 -4.47 8.69
N ASP A 38 1.02 -3.50 9.05
CA ASP A 38 1.94 -2.85 8.11
C ASP A 38 2.99 -3.81 7.59
N TYR A 39 3.60 -4.64 8.45
CA TYR A 39 4.48 -5.71 7.97
C TYR A 39 3.73 -6.76 7.13
N GLY A 40 2.46 -7.03 7.43
CA GLY A 40 1.59 -7.85 6.58
C GLY A 40 1.44 -7.27 5.17
N ILE A 41 1.21 -5.96 5.07
CA ILE A 41 1.17 -5.23 3.78
C ILE A 41 2.52 -5.34 3.06
N VAL A 42 3.64 -5.16 3.76
CA VAL A 42 4.99 -5.30 3.19
C VAL A 42 5.18 -6.68 2.58
N VAL A 43 4.88 -7.74 3.34
CA VAL A 43 5.01 -9.13 2.85
C VAL A 43 4.11 -9.38 1.65
N TRP A 44 2.87 -8.89 1.68
CA TRP A 44 1.94 -9.07 0.57
C TRP A 44 2.39 -8.30 -0.69
N LEU A 45 2.87 -7.06 -0.57
CA LEU A 45 3.40 -6.30 -1.69
C LEU A 45 4.64 -6.95 -2.29
N LEU A 46 5.54 -7.48 -1.46
CA LEU A 46 6.72 -8.23 -1.92
C LEU A 46 6.34 -9.55 -2.61
N TYR A 47 5.35 -10.27 -2.07
CA TYR A 47 4.78 -11.45 -2.73
C TYR A 47 4.18 -11.07 -4.09
N GLY A 48 3.37 -10.01 -4.14
CA GLY A 48 2.80 -9.47 -5.38
C GLY A 48 3.87 -9.04 -6.38
N PHE A 49 4.98 -8.46 -5.92
CA PHE A 49 6.13 -8.10 -6.75
C PHE A 49 6.76 -9.33 -7.42
N VAL A 50 6.99 -10.41 -6.67
CA VAL A 50 7.56 -11.65 -7.19
C VAL A 50 6.57 -12.37 -8.10
N ALA A 51 5.31 -12.50 -7.68
CA ALA A 51 4.26 -13.21 -8.41
C ALA A 51 3.92 -12.52 -9.74
N SER A 52 3.86 -11.18 -9.76
CA SER A 52 3.56 -10.39 -10.96
C SER A 52 4.67 -10.40 -12.03
N ARG A 53 5.77 -11.14 -11.83
CA ARG A 53 6.68 -11.50 -12.92
C ARG A 53 5.99 -12.35 -13.99
N ASP A 54 5.01 -13.14 -13.58
CA ASP A 54 4.05 -13.76 -14.49
C ASP A 54 2.82 -12.83 -14.65
N PRO A 55 2.55 -12.30 -15.85
CA PRO A 55 1.39 -11.42 -16.08
C PRO A 55 0.04 -12.05 -15.70
N ARG A 56 -0.09 -13.38 -15.74
CA ARG A 56 -1.31 -14.10 -15.33
C ARG A 56 -1.56 -13.97 -13.83
N ARG A 57 -0.49 -13.76 -13.04
CA ARG A 57 -0.52 -13.59 -11.59
C ARG A 57 -0.54 -12.12 -11.14
N ALA A 58 -0.75 -11.18 -12.07
CA ALA A 58 -0.83 -9.74 -11.75
C ALA A 58 -1.93 -9.41 -10.72
N HIS A 59 -2.97 -10.25 -10.60
CA HIS A 59 -4.02 -10.13 -9.59
C HIS A 59 -3.48 -10.16 -8.14
N ALA A 60 -2.37 -10.87 -7.89
CA ALA A 60 -1.73 -10.92 -6.57
C ALA A 60 -1.19 -9.53 -6.15
N LEU A 61 -0.69 -8.76 -7.12
CA LEU A 61 -0.23 -7.39 -6.87
C LEU A 61 -1.39 -6.42 -6.67
N THR A 62 -2.47 -6.56 -7.46
CA THR A 62 -3.67 -5.72 -7.32
C THR A 62 -4.36 -5.94 -5.96
N THR A 63 -4.43 -7.18 -5.49
CA THR A 63 -5.01 -7.49 -4.17
C THR A 63 -4.15 -6.93 -3.03
N ALA A 64 -2.82 -7.02 -3.13
CA ALA A 64 -1.90 -6.39 -2.18
C ALA A 64 -2.12 -4.87 -2.10
N TRP A 65 -2.22 -4.19 -3.26
CA TRP A 65 -2.52 -2.77 -3.32
C TRP A 65 -3.88 -2.41 -2.75
N ALA A 66 -4.90 -3.22 -3.00
CA ALA A 66 -6.25 -2.99 -2.49
C ALA A 66 -6.31 -3.13 -0.97
N PHE A 67 -5.61 -4.13 -0.43
CA PHE A 67 -5.47 -4.32 1.00
C PHE A 67 -4.74 -3.13 1.65
N ALA A 68 -3.59 -2.73 1.08
CA ALA A 68 -2.86 -1.54 1.55
C ALA A 68 -3.74 -0.29 1.53
N PHE A 69 -4.46 -0.04 0.44
CA PHE A 69 -5.36 1.10 0.32
C PHE A 69 -6.44 1.09 1.41
N GLY A 70 -7.07 -0.05 1.67
CA GLY A 70 -8.09 -0.18 2.71
C GLY A 70 -7.55 0.16 4.10
N VAL A 71 -6.37 -0.36 4.46
CA VAL A 71 -5.73 -0.09 5.76
C VAL A 71 -5.38 1.40 5.91
N PHE A 72 -4.70 1.99 4.92
CA PHE A 72 -4.33 3.40 4.97
C PHE A 72 -5.54 4.34 4.92
N TYR A 73 -6.58 3.98 4.18
CA TYR A 73 -7.85 4.72 4.18
C TYR A 73 -8.45 4.75 5.59
N ILE A 74 -8.59 3.61 6.25
CA ILE A 74 -9.13 3.54 7.62
C ILE A 74 -8.26 4.34 8.58
N ALA A 75 -6.93 4.18 8.51
CA ALA A 75 -6.00 4.90 9.36
C ALA A 75 -6.08 6.43 9.18
N LEU A 76 -6.14 6.91 7.94
CA LEU A 76 -6.25 8.32 7.61
C LEU A 76 -7.55 8.92 8.15
N PHE A 77 -8.69 8.29 7.88
CA PHE A 77 -9.98 8.82 8.30
C PHE A 77 -10.23 8.68 9.81
N ALA A 78 -9.73 7.63 10.44
CA ALA A 78 -9.72 7.52 11.90
C ALA A 78 -8.91 8.65 12.54
N THR A 79 -7.75 8.98 11.96
CA THR A 79 -6.92 10.10 12.43
C THR A 79 -7.62 11.45 12.23
N LEU A 80 -8.23 11.68 11.07
CA LEU A 80 -8.98 12.91 10.79
C LEU A 80 -10.18 13.09 11.73
N ASP A 81 -10.93 12.02 12.02
CA ASP A 81 -12.05 12.09 12.97
C ASP A 81 -11.55 12.33 14.40
N GLY A 82 -10.41 11.75 14.79
CA GLY A 82 -9.74 12.06 16.05
C GLY A 82 -9.33 13.53 16.17
N ILE A 83 -8.79 14.13 15.08
CA ILE A 83 -8.45 15.56 15.04
C ILE A 83 -9.72 16.40 15.17
N ARG A 84 -10.79 16.05 14.45
CA ARG A 84 -12.08 16.72 14.48
C ARG A 84 -12.70 16.73 15.88
N ARG A 85 -12.51 15.64 16.65
CA ARG A 85 -13.01 15.48 18.03
C ARG A 85 -12.10 16.12 19.09
N GLY A 86 -10.88 16.52 18.73
CA GLY A 86 -9.90 17.10 19.66
C GLY A 86 -9.05 16.07 20.42
N ASP A 87 -9.16 14.78 20.11
CA ASP A 87 -8.56 13.67 20.86
C ASP A 87 -7.22 13.17 20.28
N ALA A 88 -6.73 13.79 19.21
CA ALA A 88 -5.64 13.21 18.42
C ALA A 88 -4.27 13.27 19.13
N ALA A 89 -3.79 12.13 19.63
CA ALA A 89 -2.38 11.95 20.03
C ALA A 89 -1.45 11.81 18.81
N PHE A 90 -1.85 11.02 17.79
CA PHE A 90 -1.07 10.78 16.57
C PHE A 90 -1.27 11.85 15.47
N GLY A 91 -2.44 12.49 15.42
CA GLY A 91 -2.78 13.53 14.44
C GLY A 91 -2.18 14.91 14.73
N LYS A 92 -1.41 15.07 15.80
CA LYS A 92 -0.74 16.35 16.13
C LYS A 92 0.41 16.68 15.19
N SER A 93 1.05 15.67 14.59
CA SER A 93 2.12 15.90 13.62
C SER A 93 1.51 16.05 12.22
N PRO A 94 1.51 17.26 11.63
CA PRO A 94 1.02 17.45 10.26
C PRO A 94 1.81 16.60 9.26
N VAL A 95 3.07 16.27 9.57
CA VAL A 95 3.92 15.41 8.73
C VAL A 95 3.36 13.99 8.64
N ILE A 96 2.94 13.39 9.77
CA ILE A 96 2.38 12.02 9.78
C ILE A 96 1.07 11.98 8.99
N LEU A 97 0.22 13.00 9.14
CA LEU A 97 -1.03 13.10 8.39
C LEU A 97 -0.78 13.20 6.87
N VAL A 98 0.16 14.03 6.46
CA VAL A 98 0.55 14.18 5.04
C VAL A 98 1.12 12.87 4.50
N LEU A 99 1.97 12.17 5.26
CA LEU A 99 2.50 10.87 4.87
C LEU A 99 1.38 9.84 4.69
N MET A 100 0.46 9.72 5.65
CA MET A 100 -0.70 8.82 5.53
C MET A 100 -1.54 9.13 4.27
N ALA A 101 -1.78 10.41 3.98
CA ALA A 101 -2.50 10.83 2.78
C ALA A 101 -1.75 10.44 1.49
N ILE A 102 -0.44 10.71 1.42
CA ILE A 102 0.40 10.31 0.28
C ILE A 102 0.37 8.80 0.09
N MET A 103 0.52 8.03 1.17
CA MET A 103 0.50 6.56 1.12
C MET A 103 -0.85 6.02 0.65
N THR A 104 -1.95 6.63 1.11
CA THR A 104 -3.30 6.29 0.65
C THR A 104 -3.46 6.55 -0.85
N ILE A 105 -3.00 7.70 -1.35
CA ILE A 105 -3.05 8.04 -2.78
C ILE A 105 -2.21 7.08 -3.61
N LEU A 106 -0.98 6.78 -3.17
CA LEU A 106 -0.10 5.83 -3.85
C LEU A 106 -0.72 4.44 -3.91
N ALA A 107 -1.35 3.98 -2.83
CA ALA A 107 -2.04 2.70 -2.81
C ALA A 107 -3.23 2.68 -3.79
N ALA A 108 -4.02 3.76 -3.85
CA ALA A 108 -5.12 3.89 -4.82
C ALA A 108 -4.63 3.85 -6.28
N LEU A 109 -3.52 4.54 -6.58
CA LEU A 109 -2.87 4.48 -7.89
C LEU A 109 -2.33 3.07 -8.20
N GLY A 110 -1.80 2.38 -7.19
CA GLY A 110 -1.39 0.99 -7.27
C GLY A 110 -2.53 0.06 -7.66
N VAL A 111 -3.70 0.21 -7.04
CA VAL A 111 -4.94 -0.53 -7.38
C VAL A 111 -5.35 -0.26 -8.82
N ALA A 112 -5.42 1.02 -9.21
CA ALA A 112 -5.86 1.42 -10.55
C ALA A 112 -4.94 0.84 -11.64
N THR A 113 -3.63 0.99 -11.46
CA THR A 113 -2.63 0.51 -12.44
C THR A 113 -2.53 -1.01 -12.48
N GLY A 114 -2.62 -1.69 -11.33
CA GLY A 114 -2.66 -3.16 -11.26
C GLY A 114 -3.91 -3.73 -11.94
N SER A 115 -5.07 -3.13 -11.68
CA SER A 115 -6.34 -3.52 -12.31
C SER A 115 -6.32 -3.33 -13.82
N PHE A 116 -5.80 -2.20 -14.29
CA PHE A 116 -5.67 -1.90 -15.72
C PHE A 116 -4.72 -2.89 -16.42
N ALA A 117 -3.57 -3.18 -15.80
CA ALA A 117 -2.61 -4.14 -16.34
C ALA A 117 -3.18 -5.56 -16.45
N HIS A 118 -3.93 -6.00 -15.43
CA HIS A 118 -4.56 -7.32 -15.43
C HIS A 118 -5.63 -7.46 -16.52
N ARG A 119 -6.49 -6.44 -16.69
CA ARG A 119 -7.51 -6.43 -17.76
C ARG A 119 -6.89 -6.53 -19.14
N LYS A 120 -5.78 -5.81 -19.38
CA LYS A 120 -5.08 -5.85 -20.68
C LYS A 120 -4.44 -7.22 -20.95
N ALA A 121 -3.96 -7.91 -19.92
CA ALA A 121 -3.37 -9.25 -20.05
C ALA A 121 -4.40 -10.36 -20.35
N LEU A 122 -5.68 -10.14 -20.01
CA LEU A 122 -6.78 -11.09 -20.26
C LEU A 122 -7.58 -10.78 -21.53
N ALA A 123 -7.27 -9.69 -22.25
CA ALA A 123 -7.97 -9.34 -23.47
C ALA A 123 -7.65 -10.36 -24.58
N PRO A 124 -8.68 -10.95 -25.25
CA PRO A 124 -8.46 -11.85 -26.37
C PRO A 124 -7.79 -11.10 -27.52
N GLY A 125 -6.57 -11.49 -27.87
CA GLY A 125 -5.75 -10.88 -28.95
C GLY A 125 -4.28 -10.67 -28.62
N ALA A 126 -3.85 -10.81 -27.36
CA ALA A 126 -2.46 -10.58 -26.95
C ALA A 126 -1.49 -11.75 -27.23
N SER A 127 -1.92 -12.80 -27.95
CA SER A 127 -1.13 -14.00 -28.25
C SER A 127 -0.70 -14.11 -29.71
N SER A 128 -0.74 -13.03 -30.48
CA SER A 128 -0.41 -13.03 -31.92
C SER A 128 0.58 -11.95 -32.35
N GLU A 129 1.45 -11.48 -31.44
CA GLU A 129 2.60 -10.64 -31.77
C GLU A 129 3.87 -11.17 -31.09
#